data_AF-A0A352NGJ0-F1
#
_entry.id   AF-A0A352NGJ0-F1
#
_cell.length_a   1.000
_cell.length_b   1.000
_cell.length_c   1.000
_cell.angle_alpha   90.00
_cell.angle_beta   90.00
_cell.angle_gamma   90.00
#
_symmetry.space_group_name_H-M   'P 1'
#
loop_
_entity.id
_entity.type
_entity.pdbx_description
1 polymer ?
#
loop_
_entity_poly.entity_id
_entity_poly.type
_entity_poly.pdbx_seq_one_letter_code
_entity_poly.pdbx_strand_id
1 'polypeptide(L)'
;MTKKIEVQLTNFIKASYPLIYIVSFEEQRVEGALRQLAQKLNRHLMLWTATNGFVEAESQHIQDSTGDPLTALDFVLNNCEKRPNLFLMKDFHPFLDNPIVVRKIRDCIYKLT
;
A
#
# COMPACT_ATOMS: atom_id res chain seq x y z
N MET A 1 -16.92 -1.58 -17.67
CA MET A 1 -15.53 -1.13 -17.43
C MET A 1 -14.91 -1.69 -16.14
N THR A 2 -15.67 -2.37 -15.28
CA THR A 2 -15.27 -2.87 -13.94
C THR A 2 -14.12 -3.87 -13.93
N LYS A 3 -14.15 -4.88 -14.82
CA LYS A 3 -13.11 -5.93 -14.89
C LYS A 3 -11.71 -5.44 -15.26
N LYS A 4 -11.58 -4.27 -15.90
CA LYS A 4 -10.30 -3.84 -16.48
C LYS A 4 -9.28 -3.46 -15.40
N ILE A 5 -9.72 -2.76 -14.35
CA ILE A 5 -8.86 -2.30 -13.25
C ILE A 5 -8.38 -3.47 -12.38
N GLU A 6 -9.27 -4.41 -12.04
CA GLU A 6 -8.92 -5.58 -11.23
C GLU A 6 -7.89 -6.47 -11.94
N VAL A 7 -8.09 -6.71 -13.24
CA VAL A 7 -7.17 -7.51 -14.05
C VAL A 7 -5.81 -6.81 -14.18
N GLN A 8 -5.79 -5.49 -14.38
CA GLN A 8 -4.54 -4.73 -14.46
C GLN A 8 -3.77 -4.75 -13.13
N LEU A 9 -4.44 -4.47 -12.01
CA LEU A 9 -3.84 -4.53 -10.67
C LEU A 9 -3.29 -5.93 -10.36
N THR A 10 -4.06 -6.96 -10.70
CA THR A 10 -3.62 -8.35 -10.55
C THR A 10 -2.36 -8.64 -11.34
N ASN A 11 -2.28 -8.19 -12.60
CA ASN A 11 -1.12 -8.40 -13.45
C ASN A 11 0.11 -7.66 -12.91
N PHE A 12 -0.04 -6.42 -12.44
CA PHE A 12 1.08 -5.67 -11.87
C PHE A 12 1.60 -6.30 -10.56
N ILE A 13 0.70 -6.73 -9.68
CA ILE A 13 1.11 -7.35 -8.42
C ILE A 13 1.77 -8.73 -8.66
N LYS A 14 1.30 -9.48 -9.66
CA LYS A 14 1.93 -10.76 -10.06
C LYS A 14 3.28 -10.57 -10.74
N ALA A 15 3.49 -9.46 -11.45
CA ALA A 15 4.76 -9.12 -12.07
C ALA A 15 5.78 -8.53 -11.08
N SER A 16 5.50 -8.58 -9.78
CA SER A 16 6.37 -8.09 -8.71
C SER A 16 6.74 -6.62 -8.85
N TYR A 17 5.84 -5.77 -9.36
CA TYR A 17 6.05 -4.32 -9.31
C TYR A 17 5.96 -3.84 -7.85
N PRO A 18 7.05 -3.29 -7.28
CA PRO A 18 7.11 -2.97 -5.84
C PRO A 18 6.38 -1.66 -5.49
N LEU A 19 6.14 -0.79 -6.47
CA LEU A 19 5.38 0.44 -6.31
C LEU A 19 4.39 0.60 -7.47
N ILE A 20 3.12 0.85 -7.13
CA ILE A 20 2.05 1.14 -8.08
C ILE A 20 1.39 2.45 -7.64
N TYR A 21 1.41 3.45 -8.52
CA TYR A 21 0.72 4.72 -8.30
C TYR A 21 -0.65 4.70 -8.99
N ILE A 22 -1.71 4.87 -8.21
CA ILE A 22 -3.09 4.81 -8.69
C ILE A 22 -3.72 6.20 -8.55
N VAL A 23 -4.15 6.78 -9.68
CA VAL A 23 -4.96 8.00 -9.69
C VAL A 23 -6.39 7.61 -10.04
N SER A 24 -7.30 7.74 -9.08
CA SER A 24 -8.71 7.41 -9.27
C SER A 24 -9.58 8.25 -8.33
N PHE A 25 -10.73 8.70 -8.82
CA PHE A 25 -11.77 9.33 -7.99
C PHE A 25 -12.66 8.29 -7.28
N GLU A 26 -12.59 7.01 -7.66
CA GLU A 26 -13.36 5.92 -7.06
C GLU A 26 -12.53 5.15 -6.01
N GLU A 27 -12.18 5.79 -4.89
CA GLU A 27 -11.32 5.19 -3.86
C GLU A 27 -11.87 3.86 -3.32
N GLN A 28 -13.15 3.82 -2.95
CA GLN A 28 -13.81 2.62 -2.42
C GLN A 28 -13.71 1.42 -3.38
N ARG A 29 -13.72 1.69 -4.68
CA ARG A 29 -13.65 0.65 -5.71
C ARG A 29 -12.24 0.10 -5.86
N VAL A 30 -11.23 0.96 -5.81
CA VAL A 30 -9.82 0.53 -5.84
C VAL A 30 -9.51 -0.28 -4.59
N GLU A 31 -9.95 0.17 -3.43
CA GLU A 31 -9.79 -0.56 -2.17
C GLU A 31 -10.48 -1.92 -2.22
N GLY A 32 -11.74 -1.97 -2.69
CA GLY A 32 -12.48 -3.22 -2.83
C GLY A 32 -11.79 -4.23 -3.76
N ALA A 33 -11.24 -3.77 -4.89
CA ALA A 33 -10.45 -4.60 -5.79
C ALA A 33 -9.18 -5.15 -5.12
N LEU A 34 -8.46 -4.30 -4.36
CA LEU A 34 -7.27 -4.71 -3.63
C LEU A 34 -7.56 -5.70 -2.51
N ARG A 35 -8.68 -5.52 -1.78
CA ARG A 35 -9.13 -6.48 -0.75
C ARG A 35 -9.38 -7.87 -1.35
N GLN A 36 -10.11 -7.94 -2.46
CA GLN A 36 -10.34 -9.21 -3.16
C GLN A 36 -9.04 -9.83 -3.66
N LEU A 37 -8.10 -9.01 -4.14
CA LEU A 37 -6.82 -9.49 -4.63
C LEU A 37 -5.92 -9.99 -3.50
N ALA A 38 -5.89 -9.29 -2.36
CA ALA A 38 -5.15 -9.69 -1.17
C ALA A 38 -5.61 -11.08 -0.68
N GLN A 39 -6.92 -11.30 -0.60
CA GLN A 39 -7.50 -12.60 -0.27
C GLN A 39 -7.12 -13.68 -1.28
N LYS A 40 -7.24 -13.39 -2.58
CA LYS A 40 -6.88 -14.35 -3.65
C LYS A 40 -5.41 -14.73 -3.65
N LEU A 41 -4.52 -13.82 -3.24
CA LEU A 41 -3.08 -14.04 -3.18
C LEU A 41 -2.59 -14.45 -1.78
N ASN A 42 -3.50 -14.64 -0.82
CA ASN A 42 -3.20 -14.92 0.58
C ASN A 42 -2.16 -13.95 1.18
N ARG A 43 -2.37 -12.64 0.93
CA ARG A 43 -1.52 -11.54 1.42
C ARG A 43 -2.30 -10.69 2.41
N HIS A 44 -1.63 -10.16 3.42
CA HIS A 44 -2.25 -9.20 4.33
C HIS A 44 -2.34 -7.83 3.66
N LEU A 45 -3.50 -7.20 3.70
CA LEU A 45 -3.69 -5.84 3.20
C LEU A 45 -3.64 -4.85 4.36
N MET A 46 -2.70 -3.93 4.29
CA MET A 46 -2.52 -2.83 5.24
C MET A 46 -2.92 -1.52 4.57
N LEU A 47 -3.88 -0.82 5.16
CA LEU A 47 -4.43 0.44 4.68
C LEU A 47 -3.84 1.58 5.50
N TRP A 48 -3.22 2.55 4.86
CA TRP A 48 -2.67 3.72 5.54
C TRP A 48 -3.40 5.00 5.17
N THR A 49 -3.71 5.80 6.18
CA THR A 49 -4.11 7.21 6.02
C THR A 49 -3.28 8.09 6.94
N ALA A 50 -3.10 9.37 6.57
CA ALA A 50 -2.42 10.34 7.42
C ALA A 50 -3.13 10.57 8.77
N THR A 51 -4.44 10.29 8.85
CA THR A 51 -5.26 10.52 10.05
C THR A 51 -5.27 9.34 11.01
N ASN A 52 -5.24 8.11 10.50
CA ASN A 52 -5.42 6.89 11.31
C ASN A 52 -4.17 6.01 11.33
N GLY A 53 -3.16 6.31 10.51
CA GLY A 53 -2.03 5.42 10.32
C GLY A 53 -2.42 4.13 9.60
N PHE A 54 -1.66 3.06 9.83
CA PHE A 54 -1.92 1.75 9.26
C PHE A 54 -3.06 1.02 9.99
N VAL A 55 -3.95 0.44 9.22
CA VAL A 55 -5.05 -0.42 9.67
C VAL A 55 -5.02 -1.70 8.85
N GLU A 56 -5.02 -2.84 9.51
CA GLU A 56 -5.15 -4.12 8.81
C GLU A 56 -6.58 -4.30 8.30
N ALA A 57 -6.74 -4.58 7.01
CA ALA A 57 -8.06 -4.61 6.37
C ALA A 57 -8.98 -5.73 6.90
N GLU A 58 -8.41 -6.83 7.40
CA GLU A 58 -9.17 -7.99 7.89
C GLU A 58 -9.50 -7.90 9.38
N SER A 59 -8.52 -7.58 10.23
CA SER A 59 -8.71 -7.52 11.68
C SER A 59 -9.19 -6.16 12.18
N GLN A 60 -9.13 -5.12 11.32
CA GLN A 60 -9.30 -3.71 11.70
C GLN A 60 -8.36 -3.26 12.82
N HIS A 61 -7.27 -4.00 13.05
CA HIS A 61 -6.27 -3.63 14.03
C HIS A 61 -5.53 -2.38 13.56
N ILE A 62 -5.60 -1.33 14.39
CA ILE A 62 -4.93 -0.06 14.13
C ILE A 62 -3.51 -0.14 14.66
N GLN A 63 -2.55 0.27 13.83
CA GLN A 63 -1.16 0.38 14.19
C GLN A 63 -0.92 1.78 14.77
N ASP A 64 -0.73 1.85 16.09
CA ASP A 64 -0.53 3.11 16.79
C ASP A 64 0.68 3.88 16.23
N SER A 65 0.55 5.21 16.21
CA SER A 65 1.64 6.16 15.92
C SER A 65 2.28 6.06 14.52
N THR A 66 1.55 5.51 13.53
CA THR A 66 2.03 5.45 12.13
C THR A 66 1.47 6.55 11.22
N GLY A 67 0.84 7.60 11.77
CA GLY A 67 0.24 8.69 10.96
C GLY A 67 1.25 9.58 10.22
N ASP A 68 2.52 9.60 10.65
CA ASP A 68 3.59 10.30 9.94
C ASP A 68 4.07 9.47 8.72
N PRO A 69 4.26 10.07 7.53
CA PRO A 69 4.65 9.36 6.32
C PRO A 69 6.01 8.66 6.42
N LEU A 70 6.99 9.20 7.18
CA LEU A 70 8.29 8.57 7.35
C LEU A 70 8.18 7.35 8.25
N THR A 71 7.43 7.46 9.35
CA THR A 71 7.13 6.34 10.25
C THR A 71 6.34 5.25 9.53
N ALA A 72 5.43 5.64 8.63
CA ALA A 72 4.70 4.71 7.79
C ALA A 72 5.63 3.93 6.85
N LEU A 73 6.58 4.61 6.20
CA LEU A 73 7.56 3.95 5.34
C LEU A 73 8.51 3.04 6.14
N ASP A 74 8.90 3.42 7.36
CA ASP A 74 9.65 2.54 8.27
C ASP A 74 8.85 1.28 8.61
N PHE A 75 7.55 1.43 8.85
CA PHE A 75 6.68 0.29 9.08
C PHE A 75 6.66 -0.66 7.88
N VAL A 76 6.57 -0.14 6.65
CA VAL A 76 6.66 -0.95 5.42
C VAL A 76 7.99 -1.70 5.35
N LEU A 77 9.12 -1.02 5.55
CA LEU A 77 10.46 -1.61 5.51
C LEU A 77 10.66 -2.74 6.55
N ASN A 78 10.08 -2.59 7.73
CA ASN A 78 10.22 -3.54 8.83
C ASN A 78 9.29 -4.76 8.69
N ASN A 79 8.23 -4.66 7.89
CA ASN A 79 7.23 -5.72 7.74
C ASN A 79 7.23 -6.39 6.37
N CYS A 80 7.88 -5.80 5.36
CA CYS A 80 7.96 -6.37 4.01
C CYS A 80 8.58 -7.78 3.96
N GLU A 81 9.57 -8.08 4.81
CA GLU A 81 10.26 -9.38 4.83
C GLU A 81 9.57 -10.43 5.70
N LYS A 82 8.74 -10.00 6.66
CA LYS A 82 8.15 -10.91 7.66
C LYS A 82 7.03 -11.75 7.07
N ARG A 83 6.22 -11.16 6.21
CA ARG A 83 5.02 -11.76 5.61
C ARG A 83 4.73 -11.12 4.25
N PRO A 84 4.06 -11.84 3.33
CA PRO A 84 3.62 -11.25 2.08
C PRO A 84 2.51 -10.24 2.34
N ASN A 85 2.89 -8.96 2.35
CA ASN A 85 2.01 -7.84 2.67
C ASN A 85 1.74 -7.00 1.41
N LEU A 86 0.54 -6.42 1.33
CA LEU A 86 0.17 -5.37 0.39
C LEU A 86 -0.10 -4.11 1.20
N PHE A 87 0.57 -3.02 0.85
CA PHE A 87 0.39 -1.73 1.52
C PHE A 87 -0.33 -0.79 0.56
N LEU A 88 -1.48 -0.25 0.98
CA LEU A 88 -2.21 0.78 0.25
C LEU A 88 -2.12 2.08 1.05
N MET A 89 -1.40 3.05 0.50
CA MET A 89 -1.26 4.38 1.10
C MET A 89 -2.21 5.36 0.42
N LYS A 90 -3.22 5.82 1.14
CA LYS A 90 -4.20 6.79 0.65
C LYS A 90 -3.68 8.21 0.82
N ASP A 91 -3.98 9.07 -0.16
CA ASP A 91 -3.59 10.48 -0.16
C ASP A 91 -2.11 10.73 0.12
N PHE A 92 -1.23 9.83 -0.33
CA PHE A 92 0.21 9.96 -0.08
C PHE A 92 0.88 11.03 -0.95
N HIS A 93 0.21 11.50 -2.00
CA HIS A 93 0.75 12.42 -3.00
C HIS A 93 1.37 13.71 -2.42
N PRO A 94 0.76 14.42 -1.46
CA PRO A 94 1.33 15.64 -0.90
C PRO A 94 2.68 15.44 -0.19
N PHE A 95 2.97 14.23 0.28
CA PHE A 95 4.23 13.94 0.97
C PHE A 95 5.39 13.68 0.00
N LEU A 96 5.12 13.55 -1.30
CA LEU A 96 6.15 13.35 -2.33
C LEU A 96 6.96 14.61 -2.64
N ASP A 97 6.52 15.79 -2.18
CA ASP A 97 7.30 17.02 -2.27
C ASP A 97 8.53 17.01 -1.34
N ASN A 98 8.53 16.15 -0.32
CA ASN A 98 9.65 16.00 0.59
C ASN A 98 10.72 15.05 -0.01
N PRO A 99 11.95 15.52 -0.29
CA PRO A 99 12.99 14.68 -0.89
C PRO A 99 13.41 13.50 -0.02
N ILE A 100 13.25 13.59 1.31
CA ILE A 100 13.56 12.51 2.25
C ILE A 100 12.53 11.38 2.08
N VAL A 101 11.25 11.71 1.96
CA VAL A 101 10.16 10.75 1.73
C VAL A 101 10.38 10.03 0.39
N VAL A 102 10.73 10.77 -0.66
CA VAL A 102 11.03 10.19 -1.98
C VAL A 102 12.21 9.23 -1.91
N ARG A 103 13.29 9.59 -1.20
CA ARG A 103 14.44 8.68 -1.01
C ARG A 103 13.99 7.40 -0.31
N LYS A 104 13.22 7.52 0.76
CA LYS A 104 12.79 6.39 1.56
C LYS A 104 11.85 5.45 0.81
N ILE A 105 10.98 5.97 -0.07
CA ILE A 105 10.21 5.14 -1.00
C ILE A 105 11.13 4.33 -1.92
N ARG A 106 12.20 4.93 -2.43
CA ARG A 106 13.18 4.21 -3.27
C ARG A 106 13.89 3.11 -2.49
N ASP A 107 14.21 3.37 -1.23
CA ASP A 107 14.79 2.36 -0.35
C ASP A 107 13.80 1.19 -0.11
N CYS A 108 12.50 1.48 0.06
CA CYS A 108 11.45 0.46 0.10
C CYS A 108 11.38 -0.37 -1.18
N ILE A 109 11.41 0.28 -2.35
CA ILE A 109 11.38 -0.38 -3.65
C ILE A 109 12.54 -1.36 -3.81
N TYR A 110 13.75 -0.93 -3.43
CA TYR A 110 14.95 -1.76 -3.52
C TYR A 110 14.85 -2.99 -2.60
N LYS A 111 14.21 -2.85 -1.43
CA LYS A 111 14.02 -3.95 -0.49
C LYS A 111 12.90 -4.92 -0.86
N LEU A 112 11.93 -4.47 -1.66
CA LEU A 112 10.77 -5.24 -2.11
C LEU A 112 11.00 -6.03 -3.41
N THR A 113 12.10 -5.77 -4.12
CA THR A 113 12.51 -6.44 -5.37
C THR A 113 13.48 -7.56 -5.06
#